data_AF-A0A2E3WEL6-F1
#
_entry.id   AF-A0A2E3WEL6-F1
#
_cell.length_a   1.000
_cell.length_b   1.000
_cell.length_c   1.000
_cell.angle_alpha   90.00
_cell.angle_beta   90.00
_cell.angle_gamma   90.00
#
_symmetry.space_group_name_H-M   'P 1'
#
loop_
_entity.id
_entity.type
_entity.pdbx_description
1 polymer ?
#
loop_
_entity_poly.entity_id
_entity_poly.type
_entity_poly.pdbx_seq_one_letter_code
_entity_poly.pdbx_strand_id
1 'polypeptide(L)'
;MFFFYRTIALPYSLIPINQATSTELQQLKWIGPKRAERILQYRTEVSNILVPADLIAASGLGPSQAREVFDHIDWSSTQKGERYNTTVIFVSVIASAATIAFSISRIDIDLTTTPHNIYNLALIFLLLGAGSSLLDLLLDQWKSYLALLSITLTLAGLTMLTTLLIFALVNELSADFAEDIETTFMFLVFLMLIIYLNNGPSLHLGRLTSKTSIIIELNAAVMVYDYCHLFLATLVLSILAFANSNLWFEEIFSIWASVILIVNGCEMVKGVSPYVSNLSTKEQATLKFLLQQEHSQHRDSPELLQRIVGWWSIGSGLLILSVVTAIAFL
;
A
#
# COMPACT_ATOMS: atom_id res chain seq x y z
N MET A 1 36.50 25.02 -44.79
CA MET A 1 35.08 25.40 -45.01
C MET A 1 34.24 24.40 -44.23
N PHE A 2 33.79 24.80 -43.04
CA PHE A 2 33.00 23.96 -42.13
C PHE A 2 31.61 23.72 -42.73
N PHE A 3 31.30 22.48 -43.09
CA PHE A 3 29.93 22.06 -43.37
C PHE A 3 29.24 21.77 -42.04
N PHE A 4 28.40 22.70 -41.61
CA PHE A 4 27.40 22.46 -40.57
C PHE A 4 26.49 21.31 -41.01
N TYR A 5 26.62 20.14 -40.39
CA TYR A 5 25.54 19.17 -40.38
C TYR A 5 24.45 19.71 -39.45
N ARG A 6 23.49 20.40 -40.03
CA ARG A 6 22.19 20.62 -39.41
C ARG A 6 21.43 19.30 -39.55
N THR A 7 21.47 18.47 -38.51
CA THR A 7 20.59 17.31 -38.40
C THR A 7 19.16 17.82 -38.41
N ILE A 8 18.46 17.63 -39.52
CA ILE A 8 17.02 17.88 -39.62
C ILE A 8 16.37 16.71 -38.87
N ALA A 9 16.02 16.92 -37.61
CA ALA A 9 15.24 15.97 -36.82
C ALA A 9 13.83 15.85 -37.42
N LEU A 10 13.41 14.63 -37.73
CA LEU A 10 12.04 14.31 -38.12
C LEU A 10 11.08 14.55 -36.92
N PRO A 11 9.81 14.93 -37.14
CA PRO A 11 9.00 15.60 -36.12
C PRO A 11 8.40 14.73 -35.00
N TYR A 12 8.70 13.42 -34.92
CA TYR A 12 8.11 12.55 -33.90
C TYR A 12 9.03 11.37 -33.53
N SER A 13 10.28 11.63 -33.14
CA SER A 13 11.01 10.67 -32.32
C SER A 13 10.66 10.91 -30.86
N LEU A 14 10.04 9.92 -30.23
CA LEU A 14 9.80 9.92 -28.78
C LEU A 14 11.11 10.16 -28.01
N ILE A 15 11.05 10.91 -26.92
CA ILE A 15 12.26 11.31 -26.17
C ILE A 15 12.57 10.26 -25.09
N PRO A 16 13.76 9.61 -25.12
CA PRO A 16 14.10 8.55 -24.17
C PRO A 16 14.31 9.10 -22.76
N ILE A 17 13.33 8.88 -21.88
CA ILE A 17 13.26 9.57 -20.57
C ILE A 17 14.40 9.24 -19.61
N ASN A 18 15.18 8.19 -19.83
CA ASN A 18 16.32 7.86 -18.97
C ASN A 18 17.68 8.24 -19.57
N GLN A 19 17.74 8.52 -20.87
CA GLN A 19 18.99 8.81 -21.59
C GLN A 19 19.04 10.25 -22.12
N ALA A 20 17.89 10.91 -22.29
CA ALA A 20 17.79 12.25 -22.83
C ALA A 20 18.56 13.27 -21.99
N THR A 21 19.30 14.13 -22.68
CA THR A 21 20.01 15.30 -22.16
C THR A 21 19.03 16.38 -21.67
N SER A 22 19.53 17.36 -20.90
CA SER A 22 18.72 18.49 -20.45
C SER A 22 18.08 19.25 -21.62
N THR A 23 18.80 19.42 -22.73
CA THR A 23 18.30 20.11 -23.92
C THR A 23 17.22 19.33 -24.66
N GLU A 24 17.33 18.00 -24.72
CA GLU A 24 16.29 17.15 -25.32
C GLU A 24 15.04 17.13 -24.44
N LEU A 25 15.19 17.00 -23.13
CA LEU A 25 14.06 17.05 -22.19
C LEU A 25 13.26 18.36 -22.30
N GLN A 26 13.92 19.48 -22.59
CA GLN A 26 13.26 20.78 -22.77
C GLN A 26 12.38 20.88 -24.02
N GLN A 27 12.46 19.91 -24.93
CA GLN A 27 11.55 19.82 -26.07
C GLN A 27 10.17 19.28 -25.65
N LEU A 28 10.08 18.63 -24.49
CA LEU A 28 8.79 18.19 -23.95
C LEU A 28 7.98 19.38 -23.46
N LYS A 29 6.69 19.39 -23.80
CA LYS A 29 5.75 20.39 -23.31
C LYS A 29 5.80 20.46 -21.79
N TRP A 30 5.75 21.67 -21.23
CA TRP A 30 5.82 21.92 -19.77
C TRP A 30 7.17 21.62 -19.08
N ILE A 31 8.18 21.12 -19.80
CA ILE A 31 9.52 20.89 -19.25
C ILE A 31 10.45 22.04 -19.66
N GLY A 32 10.66 22.99 -18.76
CA GLY A 32 11.68 24.03 -18.91
C GLY A 32 13.02 23.62 -18.31
N PRO A 33 14.06 24.48 -18.40
CA PRO A 33 15.41 24.20 -17.89
C PRO A 33 15.44 23.66 -16.45
N LYS A 34 14.70 24.30 -15.54
CA LYS A 34 14.60 23.90 -14.12
C LYS A 34 14.03 22.50 -13.94
N ARG A 35 13.01 22.12 -14.74
CA ARG A 35 12.38 20.80 -14.66
C ARG A 35 13.24 19.72 -15.31
N ALA A 36 13.93 20.05 -16.40
CA ALA A 36 14.89 19.14 -17.03
C ALA A 36 16.05 18.83 -16.08
N GLU A 37 16.61 19.85 -15.41
CA GLU A 37 17.64 19.65 -14.38
C GLU A 37 17.14 18.80 -13.22
N ARG A 38 15.93 19.08 -12.71
CA ARG A 38 15.29 18.29 -11.66
C ARG A 38 15.10 16.82 -12.05
N ILE A 39 14.73 16.54 -13.30
CA ILE A 39 14.64 15.17 -13.84
C ILE A 39 16.02 14.49 -13.83
N LEU A 40 17.09 15.19 -14.24
CA LEU A 40 18.45 14.63 -14.21
C LEU A 40 18.94 14.37 -12.79
N GLN A 41 18.64 15.26 -11.84
CA GLN A 41 18.92 15.05 -10.42
C GLN A 41 18.20 13.81 -9.90
N TYR A 42 16.90 13.66 -10.20
CA TYR A 42 16.13 12.47 -9.80
C TYR A 42 16.76 11.17 -10.31
N ARG A 43 17.20 11.12 -11.57
CA ARG A 43 17.87 9.93 -12.13
C ARG A 43 19.14 9.57 -11.36
N THR A 44 19.83 10.57 -10.82
CA THR A 44 21.11 10.42 -10.12
C THR A 44 20.90 10.05 -8.64
N GLU A 45 19.93 10.68 -7.99
CA GLU A 45 19.72 10.59 -6.53
C GLU A 45 18.71 9.50 -6.13
N VAL A 46 17.78 9.15 -7.02
CA VAL A 46 16.68 8.22 -6.73
C VAL A 46 16.81 6.96 -7.56
N SER A 47 16.46 7.02 -8.85
CA SER A 47 16.54 5.90 -9.79
C SER A 47 16.17 6.36 -11.20
N ASN A 48 16.32 5.45 -12.17
CA ASN A 48 15.63 5.58 -13.46
C ASN A 48 14.13 5.82 -13.26
N ILE A 49 13.54 6.59 -14.17
CA ILE A 49 12.10 6.87 -14.25
C ILE A 49 11.45 5.64 -14.90
N LEU A 50 10.67 4.90 -14.11
CA LEU A 50 10.10 3.61 -14.50
C LEU A 50 8.62 3.67 -14.88
N VAL A 51 7.92 4.63 -14.27
CA VAL A 51 6.48 4.80 -14.41
C VAL A 51 6.10 6.28 -14.47
N PRO A 52 4.92 6.60 -15.03
CA PRO A 52 4.32 7.94 -14.97
C PRO A 52 4.45 8.68 -13.63
N ALA A 53 4.26 7.98 -12.51
CA ALA A 53 4.37 8.56 -11.17
C ALA A 53 5.79 9.04 -10.84
N ASP A 54 6.83 8.33 -11.30
CA ASP A 54 8.23 8.75 -11.13
C ASP A 54 8.48 10.05 -11.88
N LEU A 55 7.93 10.21 -13.09
CA LEU A 55 8.09 11.44 -13.86
C LEU A 55 7.41 12.62 -13.15
N ILE A 56 6.23 12.42 -12.58
CA ILE A 56 5.53 13.44 -11.79
C ILE A 56 6.43 13.91 -10.63
N ALA A 57 6.99 12.96 -9.86
CA ALA A 57 7.90 13.28 -8.76
C ALA A 57 9.18 13.99 -9.23
N ALA A 58 9.81 13.48 -10.30
CA ALA A 58 11.05 13.97 -10.88
C ALA A 58 10.90 15.37 -11.50
N SER A 59 9.76 15.66 -12.13
CA SER A 59 9.55 16.93 -12.84
C SER A 59 8.79 17.98 -12.04
N GLY A 60 8.04 17.58 -11.01
CA GLY A 60 7.09 18.45 -10.31
C GLY A 60 5.94 18.92 -11.22
N LEU A 61 5.54 18.08 -12.19
CA LEU A 61 4.36 18.30 -13.02
C LEU A 61 3.10 17.86 -12.28
N GLY A 62 2.00 18.59 -12.48
CA GLY A 62 0.68 18.09 -12.07
C GLY A 62 0.23 16.89 -12.94
N PRO A 63 -0.69 16.03 -12.47
CA PRO A 63 -1.13 14.84 -13.21
C PRO A 63 -1.65 15.13 -14.62
N SER A 64 -2.34 16.26 -14.82
CA SER A 64 -2.85 16.68 -16.13
C SER A 64 -1.71 17.05 -17.09
N GLN A 65 -0.73 17.84 -16.63
CA GLN A 65 0.42 18.23 -17.44
C GLN A 65 1.30 17.02 -17.77
N ALA A 66 1.51 16.12 -16.79
CA ALA A 66 2.29 14.91 -17.00
C ALA A 66 1.66 13.98 -18.05
N ARG A 67 0.32 13.87 -18.07
CA ARG A 67 -0.40 13.07 -19.07
C ARG A 67 -0.11 13.53 -20.51
N GLU A 68 -0.05 14.84 -20.75
CA GLU A 68 0.31 15.36 -22.09
C GLU A 68 1.78 15.06 -22.47
N VAL A 69 2.65 14.90 -21.47
CA VAL A 69 4.07 14.60 -21.69
C VAL A 69 4.30 13.11 -21.96
N PHE A 70 3.52 12.21 -21.37
CA PHE A 70 3.72 10.76 -21.46
C PHE A 70 3.70 10.23 -22.90
N ASP A 71 2.82 10.78 -23.75
CA ASP A 71 2.66 10.35 -25.16
C ASP A 71 3.87 10.74 -26.03
N HIS A 72 4.77 11.59 -25.53
CA HIS A 72 5.95 12.08 -26.23
C HIS A 72 7.25 11.48 -25.69
N ILE A 73 7.14 10.56 -24.72
CA ILE A 73 8.28 9.91 -24.08
C ILE A 73 8.49 8.50 -24.65
N ASP A 74 9.76 8.18 -24.91
CA ASP A 74 10.19 6.81 -25.17
C ASP A 74 10.52 6.10 -23.84
N TRP A 75 9.64 5.16 -23.48
CA TRP A 75 9.78 4.31 -22.31
C TRP A 75 10.68 3.08 -22.56
N SER A 76 11.15 2.83 -23.78
CA SER A 76 12.01 1.68 -24.10
C SER A 76 13.35 1.70 -23.36
N SER A 77 13.86 2.90 -23.07
CA SER A 77 15.06 3.12 -22.25
C SER A 77 14.88 2.77 -20.77
N THR A 78 13.66 2.41 -20.36
CA THR A 78 13.33 2.02 -18.99
C THR A 78 13.76 0.58 -18.75
N GLN A 79 14.86 0.40 -18.03
CA GLN A 79 15.23 -0.92 -17.51
C GLN A 79 14.20 -1.39 -16.47
N LYS A 80 13.91 -2.69 -16.40
CA LYS A 80 13.08 -3.28 -15.33
C LYS A 80 13.76 -3.04 -13.97
N GLY A 81 13.37 -1.99 -13.26
CA GLY A 81 13.75 -1.74 -11.87
C GLY A 81 12.66 -2.19 -10.89
N GLU A 82 12.94 -2.08 -9.59
CA GLU A 82 11.97 -2.37 -8.52
C GLU A 82 10.75 -1.44 -8.66
N ARG A 83 9.62 -2.00 -9.14
CA ARG A 83 8.34 -1.28 -9.25
C ARG A 83 7.54 -1.30 -7.96
N TYR A 84 7.67 -2.35 -7.17
CA TYR A 84 6.99 -2.54 -5.89
C TYR A 84 8.02 -3.02 -4.87
N ASN A 85 7.84 -2.60 -3.61
CA ASN A 85 8.58 -3.17 -2.49
C ASN A 85 8.29 -4.69 -2.42
N THR A 86 9.33 -5.51 -2.33
CA THR A 86 9.21 -6.97 -2.21
C THR A 86 8.27 -7.37 -1.07
N THR A 87 8.26 -6.61 0.02
CA THR A 87 7.35 -6.80 1.16
C THR A 87 5.89 -6.62 0.77
N VAL A 88 5.57 -5.59 -0.03
CA VAL A 88 4.21 -5.31 -0.53
C VAL A 88 3.72 -6.47 -1.40
N ILE A 89 4.58 -6.96 -2.31
CA ILE A 89 4.26 -8.12 -3.16
C ILE A 89 3.99 -9.34 -2.27
N PHE A 90 4.91 -9.64 -1.35
CA PHE A 90 4.81 -10.80 -0.47
C PHE A 90 3.53 -10.79 0.38
N VAL A 91 3.24 -9.67 1.04
CA VAL A 91 2.02 -9.49 1.86
C VAL A 91 0.77 -9.62 1.00
N SER A 92 0.75 -9.03 -0.20
CA SER A 92 -0.41 -9.09 -1.11
C SER A 92 -0.66 -10.51 -1.63
N VAL A 93 0.40 -11.26 -1.92
CA VAL A 93 0.31 -12.68 -2.32
C VAL A 93 -0.25 -13.52 -1.18
N ILE A 94 0.27 -13.38 0.04
CA ILE A 94 -0.22 -14.12 1.20
C ILE A 94 -1.67 -13.77 1.51
N ALA A 95 -2.03 -12.48 1.53
CA ALA A 95 -3.39 -12.06 1.82
C ALA A 95 -4.38 -12.58 0.77
N SER A 96 -3.99 -12.58 -0.50
CA SER A 96 -4.80 -13.13 -1.60
C SER A 96 -4.93 -14.66 -1.46
N ALA A 97 -3.85 -15.39 -1.18
CA ALA A 97 -3.89 -16.83 -0.96
C ALA A 97 -4.75 -17.20 0.26
N ALA A 98 -4.63 -16.46 1.37
CA ALA A 98 -5.44 -16.65 2.56
C ALA A 98 -6.92 -16.40 2.29
N THR A 99 -7.25 -15.33 1.55
CA THR A 99 -8.64 -15.03 1.15
C THR A 99 -9.22 -16.15 0.30
N ILE A 100 -8.47 -16.63 -0.70
CA ILE A 100 -8.90 -17.74 -1.56
C ILE A 100 -9.15 -19.00 -0.74
N ALA A 101 -8.18 -19.41 0.08
CA ALA A 101 -8.29 -20.62 0.90
C ALA A 101 -9.48 -20.53 1.89
N PHE A 102 -9.62 -19.38 2.56
CA PHE A 102 -10.72 -19.13 3.48
C PHE A 102 -12.07 -19.19 2.77
N SER A 103 -12.23 -18.48 1.65
CA SER A 103 -13.47 -18.48 0.87
C SER A 103 -13.83 -19.88 0.39
N ILE A 104 -12.87 -20.67 -0.13
CA ILE A 104 -13.13 -22.06 -0.56
C ILE A 104 -13.59 -22.92 0.62
N SER A 105 -12.99 -22.75 1.81
CA SER A 105 -13.35 -23.54 2.98
C SER A 105 -14.74 -23.24 3.55
N ARG A 106 -15.34 -22.10 3.17
CA ARG A 106 -16.61 -21.60 3.70
C ARG A 106 -17.77 -21.64 2.71
N ILE A 107 -17.48 -21.71 1.41
CA ILE A 107 -18.54 -21.85 0.40
C ILE A 107 -19.17 -23.24 0.57
N ASP A 108 -20.44 -23.25 0.94
CA ASP A 108 -21.28 -24.43 0.93
C ASP A 108 -22.46 -24.18 -0.01
N ILE A 109 -22.60 -24.98 -1.06
CA ILE A 109 -23.63 -24.78 -2.09
C ILE A 109 -24.96 -25.32 -1.57
N ASP A 110 -25.49 -24.67 -0.54
CA ASP A 110 -26.83 -24.86 -0.02
C ASP A 110 -27.73 -23.71 -0.52
N LEU A 111 -28.50 -23.98 -1.57
CA LEU A 111 -29.37 -23.00 -2.22
C LEU A 111 -30.73 -22.79 -1.54
N THR A 112 -30.90 -23.33 -0.33
CA THR A 112 -32.20 -23.41 0.36
C THR A 112 -32.73 -22.06 0.83
N THR A 113 -31.86 -21.11 1.19
CA THR A 113 -32.29 -19.81 1.71
C THR A 113 -31.59 -18.63 1.03
N THR A 114 -32.32 -17.52 0.90
CA THR A 114 -31.80 -16.28 0.31
C THR A 114 -30.55 -15.74 1.02
N PRO A 115 -30.46 -15.73 2.37
CA PRO A 115 -29.26 -15.26 3.06
C PRO A 115 -28.01 -16.11 2.77
N HIS A 116 -28.13 -17.44 2.78
CA HIS A 116 -27.02 -18.34 2.44
C HIS A 116 -26.56 -18.13 0.99
N ASN A 117 -27.49 -17.92 0.06
CA ASN A 117 -27.16 -17.61 -1.35
C ASN A 117 -26.37 -16.32 -1.50
N ILE A 118 -26.76 -15.27 -0.78
CA ILE A 118 -26.05 -13.99 -0.79
C ILE A 118 -24.66 -14.16 -0.16
N TYR A 119 -24.53 -14.94 0.91
CA TYR A 119 -23.27 -15.20 1.58
C TYR A 119 -22.28 -15.94 0.66
N ASN A 120 -22.72 -17.03 0.03
CA ASN A 120 -21.93 -17.76 -0.96
C ASN A 120 -21.52 -16.90 -2.14
N LEU A 121 -22.43 -16.08 -2.67
CA LEU A 121 -22.13 -15.18 -3.77
C LEU A 121 -21.09 -14.11 -3.36
N ALA A 122 -21.18 -13.61 -2.13
CA ALA A 122 -20.19 -12.70 -1.59
C ALA A 122 -18.79 -13.35 -1.49
N LEU A 123 -18.71 -14.59 -0.98
CA LEU A 123 -17.47 -15.36 -0.93
C LEU A 123 -16.89 -15.65 -2.32
N ILE A 124 -17.73 -15.97 -3.30
CA ILE A 124 -17.30 -16.17 -4.69
C ILE A 124 -16.70 -14.89 -5.26
N PHE A 125 -17.32 -13.74 -5.03
CA PHE A 125 -16.77 -12.46 -5.47
C PHE A 125 -15.45 -12.12 -4.78
N LEU A 126 -15.30 -12.39 -3.49
CA LEU A 126 -14.03 -12.22 -2.78
C LEU A 126 -12.95 -13.16 -3.32
N LEU A 127 -13.28 -14.43 -3.56
CA LEU A 127 -12.38 -15.42 -4.14
C LEU A 127 -11.89 -14.98 -5.52
N LEU A 128 -12.81 -14.59 -6.41
CA LEU A 128 -12.47 -14.14 -7.76
C LEU A 128 -11.70 -12.81 -7.74
N GLY A 129 -12.04 -11.92 -6.81
CA GLY A 129 -11.32 -10.66 -6.58
C GLY A 129 -9.87 -10.90 -6.16
N ALA A 130 -9.64 -11.76 -5.18
CA ALA A 130 -8.31 -12.15 -4.70
C ALA A 130 -7.52 -12.91 -5.79
N GLY A 131 -8.17 -13.83 -6.52
CA GLY A 131 -7.56 -14.53 -7.66
C GLY A 131 -7.12 -13.57 -8.76
N SER A 132 -7.94 -12.56 -9.08
CA SER A 132 -7.60 -11.53 -10.06
C SER A 132 -6.42 -10.66 -9.59
N SER A 133 -6.33 -10.34 -8.29
CA SER A 133 -5.18 -9.63 -7.72
C SER A 133 -3.89 -10.45 -7.82
N LEU A 134 -3.96 -11.74 -7.53
CA LEU A 134 -2.80 -12.63 -7.63
C LEU A 134 -2.33 -12.75 -9.09
N LEU A 135 -3.25 -12.90 -10.04
CA LEU A 135 -2.93 -12.94 -11.47
C LEU A 135 -2.36 -11.61 -11.96
N ASP A 136 -2.86 -10.46 -11.48
CA ASP A 136 -2.31 -9.14 -11.78
C ASP A 136 -0.83 -9.03 -11.37
N LEU A 137 -0.48 -9.57 -10.21
CA LEU A 137 0.91 -9.60 -9.74
C LEU A 137 1.81 -10.50 -10.59
N LEU A 138 1.28 -11.62 -11.09
CA LEU A 138 2.05 -12.63 -11.84
C LEU A 138 2.15 -12.35 -13.35
N LEU A 139 1.17 -11.66 -13.95
CA LEU A 139 1.07 -11.50 -15.40
C LEU A 139 1.38 -10.06 -15.85
N ASP A 140 2.48 -9.86 -16.59
CA ASP A 140 2.89 -8.54 -17.09
C ASP A 140 1.96 -7.93 -18.16
N GLN A 141 1.22 -8.75 -18.91
CA GLN A 141 0.49 -8.32 -20.11
C GLN A 141 -0.93 -7.76 -19.84
N TRP A 142 -1.59 -8.11 -18.72
CA TRP A 142 -3.03 -7.88 -18.50
C TRP A 142 -3.34 -6.96 -17.30
N LYS A 143 -2.32 -6.28 -16.78
CA LYS A 143 -2.35 -5.67 -15.45
C LYS A 143 -3.50 -4.69 -15.21
N SER A 144 -3.77 -3.81 -16.17
CA SER A 144 -4.79 -2.77 -15.97
C SER A 144 -6.23 -3.31 -15.88
N TYR A 145 -6.54 -4.45 -16.51
CA TYR A 145 -7.88 -5.03 -16.49
C TYR A 145 -8.10 -5.92 -15.26
N LEU A 146 -7.09 -6.71 -14.89
CA LEU A 146 -7.14 -7.61 -13.74
C LEU A 146 -7.21 -6.83 -12.42
N ALA A 147 -6.45 -5.73 -12.30
CA ALA A 147 -6.53 -4.86 -11.13
C ALA A 147 -7.94 -4.25 -10.96
N LEU A 148 -8.54 -3.75 -12.04
CA LEU A 148 -9.89 -3.16 -11.98
C LEU A 148 -10.94 -4.22 -11.64
N LEU A 149 -10.85 -5.40 -12.25
CA LEU A 149 -11.73 -6.53 -11.97
C LEU A 149 -11.61 -6.95 -10.50
N SER A 150 -10.39 -7.08 -9.99
CA SER A 150 -10.10 -7.43 -8.60
C SER A 150 -10.77 -6.47 -7.63
N ILE A 151 -10.58 -5.16 -7.82
CA ILE A 151 -11.18 -4.11 -6.98
C ILE A 151 -12.71 -4.19 -7.02
N THR A 152 -13.28 -4.34 -8.21
CA THR A 152 -14.74 -4.34 -8.40
C THR A 152 -15.39 -5.54 -7.72
N LEU A 153 -14.82 -6.74 -7.91
CA LEU A 153 -15.33 -7.96 -7.30
C LEU A 153 -15.17 -7.96 -5.79
N THR A 154 -14.00 -7.54 -5.30
CA THR A 154 -13.74 -7.44 -3.85
C THR A 154 -14.71 -6.47 -3.19
N LEU A 155 -14.95 -5.30 -3.81
CA LEU A 155 -15.91 -4.31 -3.30
C LEU A 155 -17.33 -4.86 -3.31
N ALA A 156 -17.75 -5.52 -4.39
CA ALA A 156 -19.07 -6.16 -4.47
C ALA A 156 -19.25 -7.20 -3.35
N GLY A 157 -18.30 -8.11 -3.18
CA GLY A 157 -18.32 -9.12 -2.11
C GLY A 157 -18.39 -8.50 -0.70
N LEU A 158 -17.57 -7.48 -0.43
CA LEU A 158 -17.59 -6.75 0.85
C LEU A 158 -18.94 -6.07 1.09
N THR A 159 -19.53 -5.42 0.08
CA THR A 159 -20.84 -4.77 0.24
C THR A 159 -21.93 -5.78 0.57
N MET A 160 -21.90 -6.97 -0.04
CA MET A 160 -22.84 -8.05 0.24
C MET A 160 -22.67 -8.58 1.67
N LEU A 161 -21.44 -8.81 2.12
CA LEU A 161 -21.16 -9.21 3.51
C LEU A 161 -21.59 -8.16 4.52
N THR A 162 -21.31 -6.88 4.27
CA THR A 162 -21.78 -5.81 5.18
C THR A 162 -23.30 -5.74 5.25
N THR A 163 -23.99 -5.96 4.12
CA THR A 163 -25.44 -5.99 4.09
C THR A 163 -25.98 -7.18 4.88
N LEU A 164 -25.36 -8.35 4.75
CA LEU A 164 -25.70 -9.54 5.53
C LEU A 164 -25.44 -9.38 7.02
N LEU A 165 -24.33 -8.74 7.40
CA LEU A 165 -24.02 -8.46 8.80
C LEU A 165 -25.09 -7.54 9.42
N ILE A 166 -25.47 -6.48 8.71
CA ILE A 166 -26.56 -5.60 9.16
C ILE A 166 -27.89 -6.38 9.24
N PHE A 167 -28.16 -7.24 8.26
CA PHE A 167 -29.37 -8.06 8.24
C PHE A 167 -29.40 -9.03 9.44
N ALA A 168 -28.28 -9.65 9.77
CA ALA A 168 -28.11 -10.55 10.92
C ALA A 168 -28.33 -9.85 12.27
N LEU A 169 -28.00 -8.55 12.37
CA LEU A 169 -28.22 -7.77 13.58
C LEU A 169 -29.69 -7.39 13.81
N VAL A 170 -30.48 -7.31 12.73
CA VAL A 170 -31.87 -6.84 12.76
C VAL A 170 -32.87 -8.01 12.75
N ASN A 171 -32.48 -9.15 12.20
CA ASN A 171 -33.35 -10.31 12.01
C ASN A 171 -32.79 -11.52 12.77
N GLU A 172 -33.68 -12.39 13.23
CA GLU A 172 -33.31 -13.65 13.87
C GLU A 172 -32.83 -14.67 12.81
N LEU A 173 -31.55 -14.58 12.44
CA LEU A 173 -30.85 -15.66 11.73
C LEU A 173 -30.51 -16.79 12.70
N SER A 174 -30.20 -17.98 12.18
CA SER A 174 -29.62 -19.04 13.01
C SER A 174 -28.30 -18.57 13.60
N ALA A 175 -28.04 -18.95 14.86
CA ALA A 175 -26.82 -18.57 15.57
C ALA A 175 -25.56 -18.98 14.80
N ASP A 176 -25.52 -20.22 14.31
CA ASP A 176 -24.40 -20.77 13.53
C ASP A 176 -24.11 -19.95 12.27
N PHE A 177 -25.15 -19.51 11.54
CA PHE A 177 -24.97 -18.74 10.32
C PHE A 177 -24.56 -17.29 10.60
N ALA A 178 -25.07 -16.68 11.67
CA ALA A 178 -24.63 -15.37 12.12
C ALA A 178 -23.14 -15.40 12.53
N GLU A 179 -22.71 -16.45 13.22
CA GLU A 179 -21.31 -16.69 13.58
C GLU A 179 -20.40 -16.82 12.35
N ASP A 180 -20.86 -17.53 11.31
CA ASP A 180 -20.12 -17.65 10.05
C ASP A 180 -19.93 -16.30 9.33
N ILE A 181 -20.98 -15.46 9.30
CA ILE A 181 -20.91 -14.10 8.74
C ILE A 181 -19.91 -13.25 9.54
N GLU A 182 -20.03 -13.26 10.87
CA GLU A 182 -19.15 -12.49 11.76
C GLU A 182 -17.69 -12.92 11.63
N THR A 183 -17.43 -14.23 11.65
CA THR A 183 -16.10 -14.83 11.47
C THR A 183 -15.48 -14.42 10.14
N THR A 184 -16.27 -14.47 9.06
CA THR A 184 -15.83 -14.04 7.72
C THR A 184 -15.50 -12.55 7.69
N PHE A 185 -16.35 -11.73 8.29
CA PHE A 185 -16.14 -10.29 8.34
C PHE A 185 -14.88 -9.92 9.12
N MET A 186 -14.69 -10.51 10.31
CA MET A 186 -13.50 -10.29 11.13
C MET A 186 -12.21 -10.70 10.42
N PHE A 187 -12.20 -11.88 9.77
CA PHE A 187 -11.07 -12.33 8.97
C PHE A 187 -10.66 -11.30 7.89
N LEU A 188 -11.64 -10.76 7.16
CA LEU A 188 -11.39 -9.76 6.13
C LEU A 188 -10.91 -8.42 6.72
N VAL A 189 -11.45 -7.99 7.86
CA VAL A 189 -10.98 -6.79 8.57
C VAL A 189 -9.51 -6.93 8.96
N PHE A 190 -9.10 -8.08 9.52
CA PHE A 190 -7.69 -8.32 9.86
C PHE A 190 -6.79 -8.32 8.64
N LEU A 191 -7.18 -8.98 7.55
CA LEU A 191 -6.42 -8.95 6.31
C LEU A 191 -6.28 -7.52 5.75
N MET A 192 -7.35 -6.72 5.78
CA MET A 192 -7.31 -5.33 5.32
C MET A 192 -6.40 -4.46 6.21
N LEU A 193 -6.40 -4.69 7.52
CA LEU A 193 -5.47 -4.02 8.45
C LEU A 193 -4.02 -4.40 8.14
N ILE A 194 -3.72 -5.68 7.89
CA ILE A 194 -2.38 -6.14 7.49
C ILE A 194 -1.93 -5.44 6.22
N ILE A 195 -2.77 -5.42 5.18
CA ILE A 195 -2.46 -4.77 3.90
C ILE A 195 -2.24 -3.27 4.11
N TYR A 196 -3.14 -2.59 4.84
CA TYR A 196 -3.08 -1.15 5.03
C TYR A 196 -1.86 -0.72 5.85
N LEU A 197 -1.54 -1.45 6.92
CA LEU A 197 -0.39 -1.11 7.76
C LEU A 197 0.93 -1.34 7.02
N ASN A 198 1.06 -2.38 6.19
CA ASN A 198 2.28 -2.61 5.43
C ASN A 198 2.41 -1.67 4.21
N ASN A 199 1.31 -1.39 3.52
CA ASN A 199 1.33 -0.69 2.23
C ASN A 199 0.95 0.79 2.32
N GLY A 200 0.38 1.23 3.45
CA GLY A 200 -0.14 2.58 3.68
C GLY A 200 0.88 3.68 3.39
N PRO A 201 2.13 3.61 3.89
CA PRO A 201 3.15 4.63 3.62
C PRO A 201 3.46 4.77 2.14
N SER A 202 3.58 3.66 1.41
CA SER A 202 3.81 3.62 -0.04
C SER A 202 2.65 4.27 -0.81
N LEU A 203 1.40 3.85 -0.50
CA LEU A 203 0.19 4.39 -1.12
C LEU A 203 0.05 5.90 -0.87
N HIS A 204 0.34 6.34 0.35
CA HIS A 204 0.31 7.74 0.72
C HIS A 204 1.39 8.55 0.01
N LEU A 205 2.64 8.06 -0.03
CA LEU A 205 3.73 8.69 -0.76
C LEU A 205 3.39 8.85 -2.25
N GLY A 206 2.83 7.81 -2.88
CA GLY A 206 2.37 7.87 -4.26
C GLY A 206 1.38 9.01 -4.50
N ARG A 207 0.41 9.22 -3.61
CA ARG A 207 -0.52 10.37 -3.69
C ARG A 207 0.17 11.71 -3.47
N LEU A 208 1.11 11.79 -2.52
CA LEU A 208 1.87 13.01 -2.22
C LEU A 208 2.68 13.52 -3.42
N THR A 209 3.24 12.62 -4.25
CA THR A 209 4.04 13.03 -5.43
C THR A 209 3.30 13.97 -6.38
N SER A 210 1.97 13.91 -6.38
CA SER A 210 1.10 14.71 -7.26
C SER A 210 0.72 16.09 -6.70
N LYS A 211 1.12 16.40 -5.45
CA LYS A 211 0.68 17.61 -4.73
C LYS A 211 1.77 18.67 -4.64
N THR A 212 1.32 19.93 -4.52
CA THR A 212 2.18 21.12 -4.52
C THR A 212 2.78 21.44 -3.15
N SER A 213 2.13 21.03 -2.05
CA SER A 213 2.64 21.21 -0.67
C SER A 213 2.76 19.85 0.01
N ILE A 214 3.98 19.34 0.11
CA ILE A 214 4.24 17.96 0.54
C ILE A 214 4.43 17.94 2.06
N ILE A 215 5.08 18.95 2.64
CA ILE A 215 5.44 18.99 4.07
C ILE A 215 4.23 18.89 5.02
N ILE A 216 3.16 19.67 4.80
CA ILE A 216 2.03 19.72 5.75
C ILE A 216 1.30 18.38 5.79
N GLU A 217 1.00 17.81 4.62
CA GLU A 217 0.30 16.54 4.54
C GLU A 217 1.17 15.36 4.97
N LEU A 218 2.46 15.36 4.62
CA LEU A 218 3.41 14.35 5.06
C LEU A 218 3.50 14.33 6.60
N ASN A 219 3.62 15.49 7.23
CA ASN A 219 3.73 15.60 8.68
C ASN A 219 2.52 15.02 9.40
N ALA A 220 1.30 15.31 8.92
CA ALA A 220 0.08 14.76 9.51
C ALA A 220 0.01 13.24 9.30
N ALA A 221 0.33 12.76 8.11
CA ALA A 221 0.27 11.32 7.81
C ALA A 221 1.33 10.51 8.58
N VAL A 222 2.57 10.99 8.67
CA VAL A 222 3.64 10.38 9.47
C VAL A 222 3.20 10.30 10.92
N MET A 223 2.65 11.39 11.47
CA MET A 223 2.15 11.41 12.85
C MET A 223 1.05 10.37 13.07
N VAL A 224 0.03 10.36 12.20
CA VAL A 224 -1.09 9.41 12.29
C VAL A 224 -0.58 7.97 12.20
N TYR A 225 0.34 7.69 11.27
CA TYR A 225 0.89 6.36 11.06
C TYR A 225 1.75 5.89 12.25
N ASP A 226 2.63 6.74 12.77
CA ASP A 226 3.49 6.39 13.90
C ASP A 226 2.64 6.06 15.14
N TYR A 227 1.61 6.87 15.43
CA TYR A 227 0.75 6.65 16.59
C TYR A 227 -0.35 5.60 16.38
N CYS A 228 -0.63 5.17 15.15
CA CYS A 228 -1.62 4.09 14.91
C CYS A 228 -1.20 2.78 15.59
N HIS A 229 0.08 2.59 15.88
CA HIS A 229 0.60 1.43 16.60
C HIS A 229 0.06 1.34 18.05
N LEU A 230 -0.20 2.46 18.71
CA LEU A 230 -0.85 2.46 20.03
C LEU A 230 -2.29 1.93 19.93
N PHE A 231 -3.00 2.35 18.88
CA PHE A 231 -4.34 1.86 18.61
C PHE A 231 -4.32 0.37 18.26
N LEU A 232 -3.38 -0.07 17.42
CA LEU A 232 -3.21 -1.49 17.07
C LEU A 232 -2.94 -2.34 18.31
N ALA A 233 -2.04 -1.91 19.20
CA ALA A 233 -1.76 -2.61 20.46
C ALA A 233 -3.02 -2.74 21.33
N THR A 234 -3.77 -1.64 21.49
CA THR A 234 -5.01 -1.62 22.28
C THR A 234 -6.08 -2.52 21.67
N LEU A 235 -6.23 -2.48 20.34
CA LEU A 235 -7.18 -3.31 19.59
C LEU A 235 -6.87 -4.80 19.80
N VAL A 236 -5.62 -5.21 19.60
CA VAL A 236 -5.21 -6.61 19.73
C VAL A 236 -5.36 -7.11 21.17
N LEU A 237 -4.97 -6.32 22.16
CA LEU A 237 -5.19 -6.68 23.57
C LEU A 237 -6.68 -6.79 23.90
N SER A 238 -7.52 -5.94 23.31
CA SER A 238 -8.98 -6.02 23.49
C SER A 238 -9.56 -7.28 22.86
N ILE A 239 -9.09 -7.66 21.67
CA ILE A 239 -9.45 -8.93 21.02
C ILE A 239 -9.05 -10.08 21.95
N LEU A 240 -7.80 -10.17 22.38
CA LEU A 240 -7.35 -11.26 23.25
C LEU A 240 -8.04 -11.31 24.63
N ALA A 241 -8.48 -10.17 25.15
CA ALA A 241 -9.13 -10.10 26.47
C ALA A 241 -10.64 -10.39 26.41
N PHE A 242 -11.32 -10.03 25.32
CA PHE A 242 -12.78 -10.03 25.24
C PHE A 242 -13.35 -10.88 24.11
N ALA A 243 -12.61 -11.05 23.02
CA ALA A 243 -12.96 -12.03 22.00
C ALA A 243 -12.58 -13.40 22.54
N ASN A 244 -13.55 -14.07 23.17
CA ASN A 244 -13.45 -15.48 23.54
C ASN A 244 -13.59 -16.34 22.27
N SER A 245 -12.68 -16.16 21.32
CA SER A 245 -12.77 -16.80 20.01
C SER A 245 -11.77 -17.94 19.92
N ASN A 246 -12.25 -19.11 19.50
CA ASN A 246 -11.39 -20.24 19.11
C ASN A 246 -10.90 -20.07 17.65
N LEU A 247 -10.76 -18.82 17.17
CA LEU A 247 -10.46 -18.54 15.78
C LEU A 247 -8.95 -18.48 15.57
N TRP A 248 -8.41 -19.49 14.91
CA TRP A 248 -6.98 -19.62 14.60
C TRP A 248 -6.36 -18.39 13.92
N PHE A 249 -7.14 -17.63 13.15
CA PHE A 249 -6.64 -16.44 12.45
C PHE A 249 -6.50 -15.21 13.37
N GLU A 250 -7.18 -15.16 14.51
CA GLU A 250 -6.97 -14.11 15.52
C GLU A 250 -5.61 -14.25 16.19
N GLU A 251 -5.18 -15.48 16.46
CA GLU A 251 -3.85 -15.77 16.99
C GLU A 251 -2.78 -15.35 15.99
N ILE A 252 -2.93 -15.73 14.71
CA ILE A 252 -1.99 -15.34 13.65
C ILE A 252 -1.96 -13.81 13.49
N PHE A 253 -3.11 -13.15 13.49
CA PHE A 253 -3.17 -11.68 13.43
C PHE A 253 -2.46 -11.05 14.64
N SER A 254 -2.66 -11.60 15.84
CA SER A 254 -2.04 -11.12 17.07
C SER A 254 -0.52 -11.33 17.07
N ILE A 255 -0.03 -12.47 16.57
CA ILE A 255 1.40 -12.73 16.37
C ILE A 255 1.99 -11.74 15.37
N TRP A 256 1.35 -11.56 14.22
CA TRP A 256 1.78 -10.59 13.21
C TRP A 256 1.81 -9.17 13.79
N ALA A 257 0.76 -8.74 14.48
CA ALA A 257 0.67 -7.42 15.07
C ALA A 257 1.74 -7.21 16.16
N SER A 258 2.02 -8.23 16.98
CA SER A 258 3.11 -8.23 17.95
C SER A 258 4.47 -7.98 17.28
N VAL A 259 4.78 -8.72 16.21
CA VAL A 259 6.02 -8.54 15.46
C VAL A 259 6.13 -7.12 14.90
N ILE A 260 5.05 -6.61 14.30
CA ILE A 260 5.00 -5.24 13.77
C ILE A 260 5.22 -4.20 14.87
N LEU A 261 4.57 -4.34 16.03
CA LEU A 261 4.73 -3.44 17.17
C LEU A 261 6.16 -3.45 17.71
N ILE A 262 6.81 -4.61 17.77
CA ILE A 262 8.20 -4.73 18.23
C ILE A 262 9.16 -4.11 17.22
N VAL A 263 9.06 -4.46 15.94
CA VAL A 263 9.95 -3.97 14.88
C VAL A 263 9.82 -2.45 14.74
N ASN A 264 8.60 -1.94 14.58
CA ASN A 264 8.37 -0.51 14.41
C ASN A 264 8.66 0.25 15.71
N GLY A 265 8.38 -0.34 16.87
CA GLY A 265 8.76 0.23 18.17
C GLY A 265 10.28 0.38 18.32
N CYS A 266 11.07 -0.58 17.84
CA CYS A 266 12.53 -0.48 17.84
C CYS A 266 13.03 0.67 16.93
N GLU A 267 12.42 0.87 15.77
CA GLU A 267 12.75 2.01 14.91
C GLU A 267 12.39 3.34 15.58
N MET A 268 11.23 3.44 16.24
CA MET A 268 10.83 4.63 16.99
C MET A 268 11.79 4.95 18.14
N VAL A 269 12.30 3.94 18.85
CA VAL A 269 13.32 4.13 19.91
C VAL A 269 14.62 4.69 19.34
N LYS A 270 14.98 4.34 18.10
CA LYS A 270 16.13 4.91 17.38
C LYS A 270 15.86 6.31 16.83
N GLY A 271 14.64 6.84 16.97
CA GLY A 271 14.22 8.12 16.39
C GLY A 271 13.84 8.03 14.91
N VAL A 272 13.69 6.82 14.37
CA VAL A 272 13.24 6.59 12.99
C VAL A 272 11.74 6.39 13.00
N SER A 273 11.04 7.07 12.08
CA SER A 273 9.59 6.91 11.94
C SER A 273 9.27 5.59 11.24
N PRO A 274 8.35 4.77 11.79
CA PRO A 274 7.78 3.60 11.12
C PRO A 274 7.25 3.88 9.71
N TYR A 275 6.72 5.07 9.48
CA TYR A 275 6.30 5.49 8.14
C TYR A 275 7.46 5.40 7.14
N VAL A 276 8.65 5.87 7.54
CA VAL A 276 9.84 5.88 6.68
C VAL A 276 10.46 4.50 6.57
N SER A 277 10.52 3.74 7.68
CA SER A 277 11.12 2.39 7.67
C SER A 277 10.38 1.41 6.76
N ASN A 278 9.07 1.59 6.61
CA ASN A 278 8.23 0.72 5.78
C ASN A 278 8.22 1.10 4.29
N LEU A 279 8.87 2.21 3.92
CA LEU A 279 9.12 2.55 2.51
C LEU A 279 10.29 1.72 1.96
N SER A 280 10.22 1.35 0.67
CA SER A 280 11.36 0.79 -0.05
C SER A 280 12.51 1.79 -0.17
N THR A 281 13.70 1.30 -0.50
CA THR A 281 14.91 2.12 -0.72
C THR A 281 14.66 3.23 -1.75
N LYS A 282 14.01 2.89 -2.87
CA LYS A 282 13.60 3.86 -3.90
C LYS A 282 12.63 4.89 -3.34
N GLU A 283 11.60 4.47 -2.61
CA GLU A 283 10.61 5.37 -2.03
C GLU A 283 11.19 6.32 -0.97
N GLN A 284 12.11 5.82 -0.14
CA GLN A 284 12.86 6.66 0.80
C GLN A 284 13.69 7.71 0.05
N ALA A 285 14.36 7.32 -1.03
CA ALA A 285 15.10 8.25 -1.88
C ALA A 285 14.17 9.27 -2.57
N THR A 286 13.02 8.84 -3.09
CA THR A 286 11.98 9.73 -3.63
C THR A 286 11.50 10.72 -2.58
N LEU A 287 11.19 10.27 -1.37
CA LEU A 287 10.75 11.13 -0.28
C LEU A 287 11.83 12.17 0.07
N LYS A 288 13.08 11.74 0.19
CA LYS A 288 14.22 12.61 0.47
C LYS A 288 14.39 13.67 -0.63
N PHE A 289 14.31 13.25 -1.89
CA PHE A 289 14.38 14.13 -3.05
C PHE A 289 13.27 15.19 -3.01
N LEU A 290 12.03 14.79 -2.74
CA LEU A 290 10.89 15.71 -2.63
C LEU A 290 11.09 16.74 -1.50
N LEU A 291 11.57 16.29 -0.34
CA LEU A 291 11.84 17.16 0.81
C LEU A 291 12.98 18.15 0.56
N GLN A 292 14.05 17.72 -0.11
CA GLN A 292 15.16 18.62 -0.49
C GLN A 292 14.68 19.75 -1.42
N GLN A 293 13.71 19.47 -2.28
CA GLN A 293 13.18 20.45 -3.23
C GLN A 293 12.26 21.49 -2.60
N GLU A 294 11.69 21.22 -1.42
CA GLU A 294 10.84 22.17 -0.67
C GLU A 294 11.66 23.06 0.31
N HIS A 295 12.95 22.73 0.53
CA HIS A 295 13.97 23.38 1.36
C HIS A 295 13.57 23.87 2.78
N SER A 296 14.14 23.17 3.76
CA SER A 296 14.66 23.63 5.06
C SER A 296 13.69 24.27 6.06
N GLN A 297 12.90 23.41 6.74
CA GLN A 297 12.87 23.47 8.19
C GLN A 297 13.21 22.10 8.77
N HIS A 298 14.38 22.05 9.40
CA HIS A 298 14.73 21.04 10.38
C HIS A 298 13.60 21.02 11.40
N ARG A 299 12.91 19.88 11.50
CA ARG A 299 11.85 19.67 12.48
C ARG A 299 12.35 18.63 13.45
N ASP A 300 12.59 19.08 14.68
CA ASP A 300 12.52 18.21 15.83
C ASP A 300 11.06 17.73 15.89
N SER A 301 10.80 16.47 15.50
CA SER A 301 9.71 15.77 16.16
C SER A 301 10.06 15.78 17.66
N PRO A 302 9.10 15.75 18.60
CA PRO A 302 9.46 15.50 19.98
C PRO A 302 10.03 14.08 20.04
N GLU A 303 11.34 13.94 19.79
CA GLU A 303 12.07 12.67 19.74
C GLU A 303 11.77 11.85 21.00
N LEU A 304 11.59 12.56 22.12
CA LEU A 304 11.18 11.99 23.39
C LEU A 304 9.82 11.28 23.32
N LEU A 305 8.78 11.91 22.77
CA LEU A 305 7.44 11.31 22.67
C LEU A 305 7.45 10.10 21.73
N GLN A 306 8.14 10.21 20.59
CA GLN A 306 8.31 9.10 19.66
C GLN A 306 9.02 7.92 20.32
N ARG A 307 10.10 8.18 21.08
CA ARG A 307 10.81 7.13 21.83
C ARG A 307 9.95 6.50 22.92
N ILE A 308 9.15 7.29 23.65
CA ILE A 308 8.20 6.78 24.66
C ILE A 308 7.19 5.84 24.00
N VAL A 309 6.60 6.25 22.88
CA VAL A 309 5.67 5.41 22.12
C VAL A 309 6.37 4.16 21.58
N GLY A 310 7.62 4.28 21.13
CA GLY A 310 8.43 3.13 20.71
C GLY A 310 8.58 2.07 21.81
N TRP A 311 8.94 2.48 23.03
CA TRP A 311 9.01 1.58 24.18
C TRP A 311 7.66 0.96 24.54
N TRP A 312 6.58 1.74 24.47
CA TRP A 312 5.23 1.23 24.70
C TRP A 312 4.83 0.16 23.67
N SER A 313 5.12 0.41 22.39
CA SER A 313 4.87 -0.55 21.30
C SER A 313 5.65 -1.84 21.50
N ILE A 314 6.93 -1.76 21.87
CA ILE A 314 7.74 -2.96 22.19
C ILE A 314 7.15 -3.72 23.36
N GLY A 315 6.86 -3.05 24.48
CA GLY A 315 6.29 -3.68 25.67
C GLY A 315 4.94 -4.34 25.39
N SER A 316 4.07 -3.66 24.63
CA SER A 316 2.77 -4.18 24.22
C SER A 316 2.91 -5.40 23.30
N GLY A 317 3.82 -5.33 22.32
CA GLY A 317 4.09 -6.45 21.42
C GLY A 317 4.58 -7.70 22.17
N LEU A 318 5.52 -7.53 23.12
CA LEU A 318 6.00 -8.64 23.96
C LEU A 318 4.90 -9.21 24.86
N LEU A 319 4.04 -8.36 25.42
CA LEU A 319 2.89 -8.79 26.21
C LEU A 319 1.91 -9.61 25.36
N ILE A 320 1.51 -9.10 24.19
CA ILE A 320 0.64 -9.80 23.24
C ILE A 320 1.23 -11.17 22.90
N LEU A 321 2.52 -11.25 22.58
CA LEU A 321 3.17 -12.51 22.24
C LEU A 321 3.13 -13.51 23.41
N SER A 322 3.35 -13.02 24.63
CA SER A 322 3.30 -13.84 25.84
C SER A 322 1.89 -14.37 26.12
N VAL A 323 0.87 -13.56 25.89
CA VAL A 323 -0.55 -13.95 26.05
C VAL A 323 -0.94 -14.99 25.00
N VAL A 324 -0.66 -14.72 23.71
CA VAL A 324 -1.01 -15.65 22.63
C VAL A 324 -0.31 -17.00 22.80
N THR A 325 0.97 -17.00 23.17
CA THR A 325 1.69 -18.26 23.42
C THR A 325 1.12 -18.99 24.63
N ALA A 326 0.75 -18.31 25.72
CA ALA A 326 0.10 -18.94 26.85
C ALA A 326 -1.24 -19.60 26.49
N ILE A 327 -2.02 -18.96 25.61
CA ILE A 327 -3.29 -19.50 25.09
C ILE A 327 -3.04 -20.73 24.21
N ALA A 328 -2.08 -20.66 23.28
CA ALA A 328 -1.80 -21.76 22.34
C ALA A 328 -1.25 -23.05 23.02
N PHE A 329 -0.78 -22.97 24.27
CA PHE A 329 -0.27 -24.10 25.05
C PHE A 329 -1.24 -24.58 26.15
N LEU A 330 -2.45 -24.05 26.21
CA LEU A 330 -3.55 -24.50 27.08
C LEU A 330 -4.52 -25.41 26.31
#